data_AF-A0A7S9CWU7-F1
#
_entry.id   AF-A0A7S9CWU7-F1
#
_cell.length_a   1.000
_cell.length_b   1.000
_cell.length_c   1.000
_cell.angle_alpha   90.00
_cell.angle_beta   90.00
_cell.angle_gamma   90.00
#
_symmetry.space_group_name_H-M   'P 1'
#
loop_
_entity.id
_entity.type
_entity.pdbx_description
1 polymer ?
#
loop_
_entity_poly.entity_id
_entity_poly.type
_entity_poly.pdbx_seq_one_letter_code
_entity_poly.pdbx_strand_id
1 'polypeptide(L)'
;MFSHVMIGTNDLDKAKAFYDSLLATLDVRPARVDGHRIFYITKTGIFGVSKPINGEPACHANGGTIGFACNSPEQVEAWHAAGVAGGGKSCEEPPGVREGAAGRLYLAYLRDLDGNKICAMHRMA
;
A
#
# COMPACT_ATOMS: atom_id res chain seq x y z
N MET A 1 -15.69 3.77 3.44
CA MET A 1 -16.47 2.52 3.59
C MET A 1 -15.75 1.54 4.50
N PHE A 2 -14.47 1.21 4.26
CA PHE A 2 -13.73 0.27 5.12
C PHE A 2 -13.38 0.86 6.48
N SER A 3 -13.64 0.14 7.56
CA SER A 3 -13.14 0.48 8.90
C SER A 3 -11.63 0.24 9.00
N HIS A 4 -11.19 -0.91 8.49
CA HIS A 4 -9.79 -1.29 8.42
C HIS A 4 -9.53 -2.32 7.31
N VAL A 5 -8.27 -2.43 6.91
CA VAL A 5 -7.73 -3.47 6.01
C VAL A 5 -6.48 -4.04 6.66
N MET A 6 -6.36 -5.38 6.66
CA MET A 6 -5.19 -6.09 7.17
C MET A 6 -4.55 -6.90 6.04
N ILE A 7 -3.23 -6.89 5.97
CA ILE A 7 -2.45 -7.81 5.13
C ILE A 7 -1.38 -8.54 5.96
N GLY A 8 -0.94 -9.69 5.44
CA GLY A 8 0.08 -10.51 6.08
C GLY A 8 1.50 -10.07 5.69
N THR A 9 2.44 -10.22 6.63
CA THR A 9 3.89 -10.16 6.37
C THR A 9 4.65 -11.30 7.04
N ASN A 10 5.74 -11.75 6.42
CA ASN A 10 6.68 -12.68 7.02
C ASN A 10 7.77 -11.99 7.86
N ASP A 11 7.95 -10.67 7.73
CA ASP A 11 8.97 -9.90 8.43
C ASP A 11 8.43 -8.51 8.82
N LEU A 12 7.99 -8.39 10.08
CA LEU A 12 7.29 -7.20 10.57
C LEU A 12 8.17 -5.94 10.55
N ASP A 13 9.47 -6.08 10.81
CA ASP A 13 10.38 -4.94 10.87
C ASP A 13 10.67 -4.40 9.47
N LYS A 14 10.87 -5.31 8.50
CA LYS A 14 11.01 -4.91 7.09
C LYS A 14 9.72 -4.32 6.54
N ALA A 15 8.57 -4.92 6.84
CA ALA A 15 7.29 -4.40 6.42
C ALA A 15 7.03 -3.00 7.01
N LYS A 16 7.36 -2.79 8.29
CA LYS A 16 7.25 -1.47 8.92
C LYS A 16 8.13 -0.43 8.22
N ALA A 17 9.40 -0.73 7.98
CA ALA A 17 10.31 0.20 7.30
C ALA A 17 9.81 0.56 5.88
N PHE A 18 9.33 -0.44 5.15
CA PHE A 18 8.73 -0.28 3.83
C PHE A 18 7.49 0.62 3.88
N TYR A 19 6.50 0.27 4.70
CA TYR A 19 5.23 1.00 4.76
C TYR A 19 5.33 2.37 5.42
N ASP A 20 6.27 2.58 6.36
CA ASP A 20 6.52 3.91 6.92
C ASP A 20 7.04 4.86 5.83
N SER A 21 8.02 4.42 5.04
CA SER A 21 8.59 5.22 3.96
C SER A 21 7.57 5.44 2.84
N LEU A 22 6.81 4.39 2.50
CA LEU A 22 5.81 4.42 1.44
C LEU A 22 4.63 5.34 1.78
N LEU A 23 4.06 5.21 2.99
CA LEU A 23 2.86 5.96 3.36
C LEU A 23 3.18 7.39 3.84
N ALA A 24 4.43 7.69 4.16
CA ALA A 24 4.88 9.06 4.39
C ALA A 24 4.69 9.95 3.14
N THR A 25 4.74 9.40 1.93
CA THR A 25 4.47 10.17 0.68
C THR A 25 3.01 10.60 0.56
N LEU A 26 2.12 10.00 1.36
CA LEU A 26 0.70 10.29 1.45
C LEU A 26 0.34 11.03 2.74
N ASP A 27 1.33 11.62 3.42
CA ASP A 27 1.19 12.36 4.68
C ASP A 27 0.61 11.52 5.84
N VAL A 28 0.81 10.19 5.79
CA VAL A 28 0.40 9.28 6.85
C VAL A 28 1.50 9.17 7.89
N ARG A 29 1.13 9.27 9.18
CA ARG A 29 2.09 9.13 10.29
C ARG A 29 2.68 7.71 10.35
N PRO A 30 3.92 7.55 10.85
CA PRO A 30 4.55 6.24 11.04
C PRO A 30 3.68 5.29 11.86
N ALA A 31 3.88 3.98 11.65
CA ALA A 31 3.04 2.98 12.28
C ALA A 31 3.14 2.97 13.81
N ARG A 32 1.99 2.73 14.46
CA ARG A 32 1.93 2.25 15.83
C ARG A 32 2.15 0.74 15.86
N VAL A 33 3.14 0.29 16.63
CA VAL A 33 3.41 -1.14 16.85
C VAL A 33 2.50 -1.67 17.96
N ASP A 34 1.94 -2.86 17.75
CA ASP A 34 1.11 -3.60 18.71
C ASP A 34 1.41 -5.10 18.61
N GLY A 35 2.41 -5.56 19.36
CA GLY A 35 2.86 -6.95 19.35
C GLY A 35 3.34 -7.38 17.97
N HIS A 36 2.61 -8.32 17.34
CA HIS A 36 2.93 -8.87 16.03
C HIS A 36 2.28 -8.09 14.86
N ARG A 37 1.81 -6.87 15.13
CA ARG A 37 1.06 -6.02 14.20
C ARG A 37 1.59 -4.60 14.19
N ILE A 38 1.43 -3.93 13.07
CA ILE A 38 1.66 -2.49 12.91
C ILE A 38 0.42 -1.85 12.29
N PHE A 39 0.12 -0.61 12.71
CA PHE A 39 -1.09 0.10 12.28
C PHE A 39 -0.79 1.52 11.82
N TYR A 40 -1.32 1.85 10.65
CA TYR A 40 -1.38 3.19 10.06
C TYR A 40 -2.81 3.71 10.21
N ILE A 41 -3.00 4.69 11.10
CA ILE A 41 -4.33 5.16 11.52
C ILE A 41 -4.56 6.56 10.94
N THR A 42 -5.60 6.70 10.11
CA THR A 42 -6.06 7.98 9.57
C THR A 42 -7.46 8.31 10.07
N LYS A 43 -7.99 9.48 9.71
CA LYS A 43 -9.37 9.87 10.03
C LYS A 43 -10.41 9.01 9.29
N THR A 44 -10.03 8.36 8.19
CA THR A 44 -10.94 7.72 7.25
C THR A 44 -10.81 6.19 7.20
N GLY A 45 -9.80 5.63 7.88
CA GLY A 45 -9.62 4.18 7.97
C GLY A 45 -8.28 3.79 8.62
N ILE A 46 -8.10 2.48 8.81
CA ILE A 46 -6.87 1.90 9.36
C ILE A 46 -6.30 0.90 8.35
N PHE A 47 -5.03 1.03 8.04
CA PHE A 47 -4.28 -0.01 7.34
C PHE A 47 -3.35 -0.70 8.33
N GLY A 48 -3.39 -2.04 8.36
CA GLY A 48 -2.57 -2.82 9.27
C GLY A 48 -1.81 -3.92 8.54
N VAL A 49 -0.63 -4.23 9.08
CA VAL A 49 0.21 -5.32 8.62
C VAL A 49 0.51 -6.23 9.81
N SER A 50 0.38 -7.53 9.63
CA SER A 50 0.42 -8.51 10.72
C SER A 50 1.24 -9.73 10.33
N LYS A 51 1.96 -10.31 11.29
CA LYS A 51 2.28 -11.74 11.19
C LYS A 51 0.96 -12.54 11.25
N PRO A 52 0.75 -13.57 10.42
CA PRO A 52 -0.51 -14.32 10.41
C PRO A 52 -0.81 -14.97 11.76
N ILE A 53 -2.06 -14.84 12.23
CA ILE A 53 -2.48 -15.32 13.56
C ILE A 53 -2.51 -16.85 13.67
N ASN A 54 -2.62 -17.55 12.54
CA ASN A 54 -2.60 -19.01 12.48
C ASN A 54 -1.17 -19.57 12.50
N GLY A 55 -0.14 -18.72 12.47
CA GLY A 55 1.27 -19.11 12.46
C GLY A 55 1.79 -19.62 11.12
N GLU A 56 0.95 -19.67 10.07
CA GLU A 56 1.40 -20.02 8.72
C GLU A 56 2.13 -18.84 8.06
N PRO A 57 2.96 -19.09 7.03
CA PRO A 57 3.59 -18.02 6.26
C PRO A 57 2.56 -17.07 5.67
N ALA A 58 2.86 -15.77 5.69
CA ALA A 58 2.03 -14.79 4.99
C ALA A 58 2.06 -15.05 3.48
N CYS A 59 0.89 -15.00 2.86
CA CYS A 59 0.72 -15.11 1.42
C CYS A 59 -0.14 -13.96 0.91
N HIS A 60 0.02 -13.63 -0.37
CA HIS A 60 -0.77 -12.60 -1.02
C HIS A 60 -2.06 -13.19 -1.60
N ALA A 61 -3.13 -12.41 -1.61
CA ALA A 61 -4.38 -12.80 -2.26
C ALA A 61 -4.24 -12.69 -3.79
N ASN A 62 -4.36 -13.81 -4.51
CA ASN A 62 -4.44 -13.77 -5.97
C ASN A 62 -5.75 -13.07 -6.40
N GLY A 63 -5.63 -12.00 -7.20
CA GLY A 63 -6.74 -11.09 -7.52
C GLY A 63 -7.01 -10.01 -6.46
N GLY A 64 -6.37 -10.07 -5.29
CA GLY A 64 -6.46 -9.03 -4.27
C GLY A 64 -5.66 -7.78 -4.66
N THR A 65 -6.19 -6.59 -4.36
CA THR A 65 -5.46 -5.33 -4.52
C THR A 65 -5.96 -4.32 -3.49
N ILE A 66 -5.03 -3.68 -2.77
CA ILE A 66 -5.35 -2.60 -1.83
C ILE A 66 -4.96 -1.25 -2.45
N GLY A 67 -5.95 -0.40 -2.71
CA GLY A 67 -5.76 0.93 -3.27
C GLY A 67 -5.70 2.02 -2.20
N PHE A 68 -4.63 2.80 -2.21
CA PHE A 68 -4.43 4.00 -1.40
C PHE A 68 -4.82 5.24 -2.23
N ALA A 69 -5.69 6.07 -1.66
CA ALA A 69 -6.13 7.30 -2.30
C ALA A 69 -5.01 8.35 -2.24
N CYS A 70 -4.75 8.98 -3.39
CA CYS A 70 -3.77 10.06 -3.57
C CYS A 70 -4.47 11.35 -4.00
N ASN A 71 -3.92 12.48 -3.57
CA ASN A 71 -4.48 13.80 -3.85
C ASN A 71 -3.98 14.41 -5.16
N SER A 72 -2.94 13.84 -5.78
CA SER A 72 -2.42 14.30 -7.06
C SER A 72 -1.64 13.19 -7.81
N PRO A 73 -1.38 13.35 -9.12
CA PRO A 73 -0.46 12.49 -9.86
C PRO A 73 0.94 12.44 -9.26
N GLU A 74 1.45 13.56 -8.74
CA GLU A 74 2.79 13.65 -8.15
C GLU A 74 2.89 12.81 -6.87
N GLN A 75 1.81 12.71 -6.07
CA GLN A 75 1.77 11.79 -4.94
C GLN A 75 1.82 10.33 -5.39
N VAL A 76 1.15 9.98 -6.50
CA VAL A 76 1.20 8.61 -7.05
C VAL A 76 2.61 8.25 -7.50
N GLU A 77 3.30 9.18 -8.17
CA GLU A 77 4.69 9.01 -8.60
C GLU A 77 5.66 8.90 -7.41
N ALA A 78 5.54 9.79 -6.43
CA ALA A 78 6.36 9.77 -5.23
C ALA A 78 6.17 8.46 -4.44
N TRP A 79 4.92 8.00 -4.32
CA TRP A 79 4.57 6.73 -3.69
C TRP A 79 5.19 5.54 -4.44
N HIS A 80 5.12 5.52 -5.77
CA HIS A 80 5.71 4.45 -6.56
C HIS A 80 7.23 4.41 -6.41
N ALA A 81 7.89 5.56 -6.54
CA ALA A 81 9.34 5.69 -6.38
C ALA A 81 9.81 5.26 -4.99
N ALA A 82 9.12 5.69 -3.93
CA ALA A 82 9.44 5.30 -2.54
C ALA A 82 9.30 3.79 -2.34
N GLY A 83 8.24 3.18 -2.89
CA GLY A 83 8.04 1.74 -2.78
C GLY A 83 9.09 0.93 -3.54
N VAL A 84 9.48 1.34 -4.74
CA VAL A 84 10.58 0.69 -5.47
C VAL A 84 11.90 0.84 -4.70
N ALA A 85 12.22 2.03 -4.20
CA ALA A 85 13.42 2.28 -3.39
C ALA A 85 13.44 1.46 -2.08
N GLY A 86 12.27 1.20 -1.51
CA GLY A 86 12.09 0.37 -0.31
C GLY A 86 12.13 -1.14 -0.56
N GLY A 87 12.37 -1.59 -1.80
CA GLY A 87 12.46 -3.01 -2.16
C GLY A 87 11.15 -3.64 -2.68
N GLY A 88 10.09 -2.85 -2.80
CA GLY A 88 8.87 -3.25 -3.50
C GLY A 88 9.14 -3.45 -5.00
N LYS A 89 8.30 -4.25 -5.65
CA LYS A 89 8.42 -4.52 -7.09
C LYS A 89 7.35 -3.78 -7.85
N SER A 90 7.76 -2.99 -8.84
CA SER A 90 6.81 -2.47 -9.84
C SER A 90 6.09 -3.62 -10.52
N CYS A 91 4.80 -3.48 -10.73
CA CYS A 91 4.01 -4.46 -11.48
C CYS A 91 2.97 -3.78 -12.36
N GLU A 92 2.42 -4.55 -13.30
CA GLU A 92 1.62 -4.05 -14.41
C GLU A 92 2.37 -3.01 -15.24
N GLU A 93 1.65 -2.02 -15.74
CA GLU A 93 2.19 -0.93 -16.53
C GLU A 93 2.75 0.18 -15.61
N PRO A 94 3.68 1.02 -16.11
CA PRO A 94 4.24 2.13 -15.36
C PRO A 94 3.17 3.12 -14.85
N PRO A 95 3.51 3.93 -13.83
CA PRO A 95 2.68 5.03 -13.38
C PRO A 95 2.13 5.86 -14.54
N GLY A 96 0.83 6.15 -14.51
CA GLY A 96 0.23 6.96 -15.56
C GLY A 96 -1.29 6.96 -15.59
N VAL A 97 -1.82 7.64 -16.60
CA VAL A 97 -3.27 7.78 -16.81
C VAL A 97 -3.86 6.48 -17.35
N ARG A 98 -4.98 6.05 -16.79
CA ARG A 98 -5.87 5.01 -17.32
C ARG A 98 -7.26 5.60 -17.44
N GLU A 99 -7.84 5.46 -18.63
CA GLU A 99 -9.18 5.94 -18.93
C GLU A 99 -10.12 4.74 -19.09
N GLY A 100 -11.28 4.81 -18.44
CA GLY A 100 -12.31 3.78 -18.55
C GLY A 100 -13.65 4.31 -18.08
N ALA A 101 -14.60 3.41 -17.84
CA ALA A 101 -15.95 3.76 -17.40
C ALA A 101 -15.97 4.57 -16.08
N ALA A 102 -14.93 4.46 -15.26
CA ALA A 102 -14.75 5.21 -14.03
C ALA A 102 -14.13 6.60 -14.23
N GLY A 103 -13.93 7.07 -15.46
CA GLY A 103 -13.23 8.32 -15.79
C GLY A 103 -11.71 8.15 -15.92
N ARG A 104 -10.98 9.27 -15.87
CA ARG A 104 -9.51 9.31 -15.93
C ARG A 104 -8.93 9.13 -14.54
N LEU A 105 -8.13 8.08 -14.36
CA LEU A 105 -7.41 7.79 -13.12
C LEU A 105 -5.91 7.85 -13.39
N TYR A 106 -5.16 8.41 -12.46
CA TYR A 106 -3.71 8.28 -12.44
C TYR A 106 -3.35 7.17 -11.44
N LEU A 107 -2.71 6.11 -11.94
CA LEU A 107 -2.50 4.87 -11.19
C LEU A 107 -1.02 4.48 -11.18
N ALA A 108 -0.59 3.87 -10.09
CA ALA A 108 0.65 3.11 -10.00
C ALA A 108 0.45 1.85 -9.16
N TYR A 109 1.14 0.78 -9.52
CA TYR A 109 1.02 -0.52 -8.86
C TYR A 109 2.37 -1.05 -8.38
N LEU A 110 2.36 -1.63 -7.19
CA LEU A 110 3.51 -2.32 -6.61
C LEU A 110 3.06 -3.67 -6.04
N ARG A 111 4.03 -4.58 -5.91
CA ARG A 111 4.00 -5.63 -4.91
C ARG A 111 4.90 -5.23 -3.75
N ASP A 112 4.40 -5.38 -2.52
CA ASP A 112 5.21 -5.21 -1.32
C ASP A 112 6.24 -6.35 -1.17
N LEU A 113 6.95 -6.36 -0.04
CA LEU A 113 8.01 -7.33 0.25
C LEU A 113 7.51 -8.79 0.35
N ASP A 114 6.22 -8.99 0.62
CA ASP A 114 5.56 -10.30 0.74
C ASP A 114 4.66 -10.64 -0.47
N GLY A 115 4.68 -9.78 -1.50
CA GLY A 115 3.96 -9.99 -2.75
C GLY A 115 2.52 -9.48 -2.76
N ASN A 116 2.05 -8.82 -1.70
CA ASN A 116 0.74 -8.18 -1.65
C ASN A 116 0.67 -7.09 -2.71
N LYS A 117 -0.33 -7.16 -3.58
CA LYS A 117 -0.53 -6.14 -4.62
C LYS A 117 -1.18 -4.91 -4.01
N ILE A 118 -0.51 -3.78 -4.15
CA ILE A 118 -0.93 -2.48 -3.64
C ILE A 118 -0.93 -1.45 -4.78
N CYS A 119 -1.75 -0.43 -4.64
CA CYS A 119 -1.98 0.57 -5.67
C CYS A 119 -2.04 1.97 -5.06
N ALA A 120 -1.45 2.95 -5.72
CA ALA A 120 -1.74 4.36 -5.51
C ALA A 120 -2.70 4.83 -6.61
N MET A 121 -3.78 5.52 -6.21
CA MET A 121 -4.81 5.98 -7.14
C MET A 121 -5.17 7.43 -6.88
N HIS A 122 -5.08 8.24 -7.92
CA HIS A 122 -5.64 9.58 -7.97
C HIS A 122 -6.74 9.68 -9.04
N ARG A 123 -7.91 10.19 -8.69
CA ARG A 123 -8.98 10.47 -9.65
C ARG A 123 -8.77 11.86 -10.23
N MET A 124 -8.56 11.94 -11.55
CA MET A 124 -8.37 13.21 -12.24
C MET A 124 -9.73 13.88 -12.45
N ALA A 125 -9.79 15.21 -12.28
CA ALA A 125 -10.98 16.00 -12.53
C ALA A 125 -11.31 16.11 -14.03
#